data_AF-A0A124FV26-F1
#
_entry.id   AF-A0A124FV26-F1
#
_cell.length_a   1.000
_cell.length_b   1.000
_cell.length_c   1.000
_cell.angle_alpha   90.00
_cell.angle_beta   90.00
_cell.angle_gamma   90.00
#
_symmetry.space_group_name_H-M   'P 1'
#
loop_
_entity.id
_entity.type
_entity.pdbx_description
1 polymer ?
#
loop_
_entity_poly.entity_id
_entity_poly.type
_entity_poly.pdbx_seq_one_letter_code
_entity_poly.pdbx_strand_id
1 'polypeptide(L)'
;MILNGKIHNYMRMYWGKKILEWSETPEIGYRNALHLNDTYELDGRDPNGYAGVAWCFGKHDSAWKERPIFGKVRYMNANGLLRKGDIAGYVERVEQLSDAPVQP
;
A
#
# COMPACT_ATOMS: atom_id res chain seq x y z
N MET A 1 -1.13 -0.32 -9.80
CA MET A 1 0.33 -0.47 -9.75
C MET A 1 0.83 -1.20 -10.99
N ILE A 2 0.84 -2.54 -11.06
CA ILE A 2 1.44 -3.27 -12.19
C ILE A 2 0.72 -3.02 -13.53
N LEU A 3 -0.61 -3.13 -13.56
CA LEU A 3 -1.39 -3.09 -14.82
C LEU A 3 -1.53 -1.68 -15.42
N ASN A 4 -1.57 -0.65 -14.57
CA ASN A 4 -1.99 0.71 -14.96
C ASN A 4 -1.04 1.79 -14.46
N GLY A 5 0.09 1.42 -13.85
CA GLY A 5 1.07 2.35 -13.33
C GLY A 5 0.61 3.19 -12.13
N LYS A 6 -0.58 2.93 -11.59
CA LYS A 6 -1.17 3.75 -10.52
C LYS A 6 -2.02 2.95 -9.55
N ILE A 7 -1.73 3.00 -8.26
CA ILE A 7 -2.61 2.50 -7.20
C ILE A 7 -3.30 3.67 -6.48
N HIS A 8 -4.59 3.48 -6.15
CA HIS A 8 -5.38 4.49 -5.44
C HIS A 8 -4.74 4.86 -4.09
N ASN A 9 -4.68 6.15 -3.73
CA ASN A 9 -3.94 6.62 -2.55
C ASN A 9 -4.34 5.93 -1.23
N TYR A 10 -5.64 5.69 -1.03
CA TYR A 10 -6.09 4.97 0.16
C TYR A 10 -5.63 3.50 0.16
N MET A 11 -5.54 2.89 -1.02
CA MET A 11 -5.00 1.55 -1.19
C MET A 11 -3.48 1.51 -1.06
N ARG A 12 -2.73 2.57 -1.41
CA ARG A 12 -1.29 2.70 -1.09
C ARG A 12 -1.03 2.54 0.39
N MET A 13 -1.80 3.25 1.22
CA MET A 13 -1.67 3.15 2.67
C MET A 13 -1.96 1.74 3.16
N TYR A 14 -3.05 1.12 2.70
CA TYR A 14 -3.40 -0.24 3.08
C TYR A 14 -2.33 -1.25 2.64
N TRP A 15 -1.89 -1.17 1.39
CA TRP A 15 -0.85 -2.00 0.81
C TRP A 15 0.46 -1.91 1.60
N GLY A 16 0.94 -0.70 1.90
CA GLY A 16 2.17 -0.51 2.67
C GLY A 16 2.07 -1.06 4.10
N LYS A 17 0.89 -0.94 4.74
CA LYS A 17 0.63 -1.54 6.06
C LYS A 17 0.63 -3.07 6.02
N LYS A 18 0.19 -3.69 4.90
CA LYS A 18 0.26 -5.15 4.72
C LYS A 18 1.67 -5.64 4.42
N ILE A 19 2.47 -4.86 3.70
CA ILE A 19 3.91 -5.16 3.57
C ILE A 19 4.58 -5.16 4.95
N LEU A 20 4.31 -4.16 5.79
CA LEU A 20 4.81 -4.16 7.17
C LEU A 20 4.35 -5.39 7.97
N GLU A 21 3.07 -5.77 7.88
CA GLU A 21 2.50 -6.91 8.63
C GLU A 21 3.08 -8.27 8.24
N TRP A 22 3.44 -8.44 6.97
CA TRP A 22 3.85 -9.73 6.40
C TRP A 22 5.34 -9.83 6.09
N SER A 23 6.12 -8.81 6.45
CA SER A 23 7.57 -8.85 6.34
C SER A 23 8.19 -9.38 7.63
N GLU A 24 9.29 -10.12 7.50
CA GLU A 24 10.06 -10.64 8.63
C GLU A 24 10.56 -9.51 9.55
N THR A 25 11.00 -8.40 8.96
CA THR A 25 11.41 -7.19 9.69
C THR A 25 10.87 -5.92 9.02
N PRO A 26 10.67 -4.83 9.77
CA PRO A 26 10.27 -3.53 9.20
C PRO A 26 11.25 -3.02 8.13
N GLU A 27 12.55 -3.26 8.29
CA GLU A 27 13.59 -2.84 7.34
C GLU A 27 13.47 -3.56 6.00
N ILE A 28 13.22 -4.87 6.03
CA ILE A 28 12.94 -5.65 4.82
C ILE A 28 11.65 -5.15 4.16
N GLY A 29 10.59 -4.96 4.95
CA GLY A 29 9.31 -4.46 4.44
C GLY A 29 9.45 -3.08 3.78
N TYR A 30 10.19 -2.16 4.41
CA TYR A 30 10.42 -0.82 3.89
C TYR A 30 11.16 -0.86 2.55
N ARG A 31 12.24 -1.64 2.45
CA ARG A 31 13.00 -1.81 1.19
C ARG A 31 12.13 -2.41 0.10
N ASN A 32 11.34 -3.43 0.40
CA ASN A 32 10.45 -4.07 -0.56
C ASN A 32 9.35 -3.12 -1.04
N ALA A 33 8.74 -2.35 -0.13
CA ALA A 33 7.74 -1.35 -0.48
C ALA A 33 8.33 -0.27 -1.40
N LEU A 34 9.50 0.28 -1.08
CA LEU A 34 10.16 1.24 -1.97
C LEU A 34 10.46 0.63 -3.34
N HIS A 35 11.05 -0.57 -3.37
CA HIS A 35 11.39 -1.23 -4.63
C HIS A 35 10.17 -1.41 -5.53
N LEU A 36 9.05 -1.90 -4.99
CA LEU A 36 7.81 -2.10 -5.74
C LEU A 36 7.19 -0.77 -6.19
N ASN A 37 7.14 0.23 -5.31
CA ASN A 37 6.62 1.56 -5.65
C ASN A 37 7.42 2.20 -6.80
N ASP A 38 8.75 2.17 -6.69
CA ASP A 38 9.64 2.81 -7.66
C ASP A 38 9.71 2.08 -8.99
N THR A 39 9.43 0.77 -8.99
CA THR A 39 9.40 -0.06 -10.20
C THR A 39 8.12 0.15 -11.01
N TYR A 40 6.97 0.24 -10.32
CA TYR A 40 5.67 0.12 -10.99
C TYR A 40 4.80 1.37 -10.96
N GLU A 41 5.01 2.31 -10.04
CA GLU A 41 4.21 3.53 -10.03
C GLU A 41 4.81 4.58 -10.99
N LEU A 42 3.98 5.14 -11.86
CA LEU A 42 4.38 6.22 -12.78
C LEU A 42 4.82 7.48 -12.02
N ASP A 43 4.30 7.67 -10.81
CA ASP A 43 4.68 8.72 -9.86
C ASP A 43 5.67 8.23 -8.78
N GLY A 44 6.31 7.07 -9.00
CA GLY A 44 7.38 6.53 -8.14
C GLY A 44 8.71 7.28 -8.31
N ARG A 45 9.72 6.89 -7.52
CA ARG A 45 11.05 7.55 -7.46
C ARG A 45 10.97 9.05 -7.16
N ASP A 46 9.95 9.42 -6.41
CA ASP A 46 9.61 10.79 -6.03
C ASP A 46 9.68 10.94 -4.51
N PRO A 47 10.09 12.10 -3.96
CA PRO A 47 10.07 12.35 -2.52
C PRO A 47 8.75 12.01 -1.83
N ASN A 48 7.61 12.18 -2.50
CA ASN A 48 6.30 11.78 -1.95
C ASN A 48 6.17 10.25 -1.83
N GLY A 49 6.77 9.48 -2.74
CA GLY A 49 6.86 8.03 -2.64
C GLY A 49 7.64 7.60 -1.40
N TYR A 50 8.84 8.17 -1.18
CA TYR A 50 9.65 7.88 0.01
C TYR A 50 8.94 8.26 1.32
N ALA A 51 8.33 9.45 1.36
CA ALA A 51 7.58 9.93 2.51
C ALA A 51 6.32 9.08 2.77
N GLY A 52 5.61 8.70 1.71
CA GLY A 52 4.40 7.86 1.79
C GLY A 52 4.69 6.45 2.27
N VAL A 53 5.77 5.83 1.78
CA VAL A 53 6.23 4.55 2.31
C VAL A 53 6.69 4.73 3.75
N ALA A 54 7.47 5.75 4.10
CA ALA A 54 7.90 5.96 5.49
C ALA A 54 6.70 6.18 6.45
N TRP A 55 5.65 6.85 6.00
CA TRP A 55 4.39 6.99 6.74
C TRP A 55 3.72 5.63 6.97
N CYS A 56 3.82 4.71 6.02
CA CYS A 56 3.36 3.34 6.22
C CYS A 56 4.01 2.67 7.43
N PHE A 57 5.26 3.03 7.73
CA PHE A 57 6.07 2.50 8.84
C PHE A 57 6.13 3.45 10.06
N GLY A 58 5.32 4.53 10.08
CA GLY A 58 5.11 5.38 11.26
C GLY A 58 5.73 6.79 11.19
N LYS A 59 6.42 7.16 10.11
CA LYS A 59 6.97 8.52 9.96
C LYS A 59 5.85 9.54 9.74
N HIS A 60 5.92 10.69 10.42
CA HIS A 60 4.92 11.77 10.31
C HIS A 60 3.47 11.36 10.73
N ASP A 61 3.30 10.24 11.45
CA ASP A 61 2.04 9.86 12.08
C ASP A 61 2.20 9.84 13.62
N SER A 62 1.09 9.86 14.34
CA SER A 62 1.07 9.72 15.79
C SER A 62 1.18 8.26 16.24
N ALA A 63 1.45 8.05 17.53
CA ALA A 63 1.39 6.73 18.15
C ALA A 63 -0.07 6.26 18.34
N TRP A 64 -0.32 4.99 18.04
CA TRP A 64 -1.62 4.34 18.18
C TRP A 64 -1.62 3.29 19.29
N LYS A 65 -2.81 2.74 19.59
CA LYS A 65 -2.96 1.60 20.51
C LYS A 65 -2.03 0.46 20.07
N GLU A 66 -1.22 0.00 21.02
CA GLU A 66 -0.22 -1.03 20.78
C GLU A 66 -0.85 -2.35 20.32
N ARG A 67 -0.22 -3.00 19.33
CA ARG A 67 -0.65 -4.27 18.73
C ARG A 67 0.56 -5.15 18.41
N PRO A 68 0.40 -6.49 18.41
CA PRO A 68 1.41 -7.39 17.88
C PRO A 68 1.83 -6.97 16.46
N ILE A 69 3.11 -7.13 16.14
CA ILE A 69 3.76 -6.77 14.87
C ILE A 69 3.88 -5.26 14.66
N PHE A 70 2.79 -4.49 14.81
CA PHE A 70 2.77 -3.06 14.52
C PHE A 70 3.35 -2.18 15.63
N GLY A 71 3.44 -2.69 16.86
CA GLY A 71 3.68 -1.84 18.03
C GLY A 71 2.65 -0.71 18.05
N LYS A 72 3.13 0.55 18.02
CA LYS A 72 2.28 1.75 18.01
C LYS A 72 2.05 2.36 16.62
N VAL A 73 2.48 1.69 15.54
CA VAL A 73 2.16 2.13 14.17
C VAL A 73 0.66 1.98 13.91
N ARG A 74 0.07 2.94 13.19
CA ARG A 74 -1.36 2.89 12.83
C ARG A 74 -1.71 1.58 12.14
N TYR A 75 -2.76 0.90 12.60
CA TYR A 75 -3.22 -0.35 11.98
C TYR A 75 -4.31 -0.12 10.92
N MET A 76 -4.32 -0.94 9.87
CA MET A 76 -5.37 -0.99 8.85
C MET A 76 -5.74 -2.45 8.52
N ASN A 77 -7.04 -2.73 8.38
CA ASN A 77 -7.55 -4.07 8.03
C ASN A 77 -8.67 -4.02 6.98
N ALA A 78 -8.96 -5.17 6.39
CA ALA A 78 -9.96 -5.33 5.34
C ALA A 78 -11.36 -4.84 5.79
N ASN A 79 -11.79 -5.19 7.01
CA ASN A 79 -13.06 -4.72 7.57
C ASN A 79 -13.14 -3.18 7.65
N GLY A 80 -12.01 -2.51 7.89
CA GLY A 80 -11.92 -1.06 7.87
C GLY A 80 -12.01 -0.45 6.46
N LEU A 81 -11.56 -1.18 5.42
CA LEU A 81 -11.74 -0.80 4.03
C LEU A 81 -13.21 -0.90 3.61
N LEU A 82 -13.86 -2.03 3.91
CA LEU A 82 -15.25 -2.32 3.54
C LEU A 82 -16.25 -1.30 4.09
N ARG A 83 -15.95 -0.69 5.25
CA ARG A 83 -16.78 0.39 5.82
C ARG A 83 -16.61 1.75 5.14
N LYS A 84 -15.56 1.94 4.34
CA LYS A 84 -15.13 3.25 3.83
C LYS A 84 -15.25 3.40 2.32
N GLY A 85 -15.51 2.32 1.59
CA GLY A 85 -15.69 2.39 0.15
C GLY A 85 -16.14 1.05 -0.44
N ASP A 86 -16.46 1.08 -1.72
CA ASP A 86 -16.81 -0.10 -2.49
C ASP A 86 -15.54 -0.88 -2.90
N ILE A 87 -15.11 -1.77 -2.02
CA ILE A 87 -13.94 -2.61 -2.25
C ILE A 87 -14.24 -3.71 -3.26
N ALA A 88 -15.49 -4.18 -3.35
CA ALA A 88 -15.88 -5.17 -4.35
C ALA A 88 -15.75 -4.58 -5.76
N GLY A 89 -16.30 -3.37 -5.99
CA GLY A 89 -16.12 -2.67 -7.26
C GLY A 89 -14.67 -2.27 -7.55
N TYR A 90 -13.86 -1.98 -6.53
CA TYR A 90 -12.41 -1.78 -6.72
C TYR A 90 -11.72 -3.05 -7.24
N VAL A 91 -12.03 -4.22 -6.67
CA VAL A 91 -11.46 -5.51 -7.09
C VAL A 91 -11.93 -5.85 -8.51
N GLU A 92 -13.23 -5.78 -8.78
CA GLU A 92 -13.79 -6.05 -10.11
C GLU A 92 -13.13 -5.17 -11.19
N ARG A 93 -12.94 -3.87 -10.91
CA ARG A 93 -12.24 -2.96 -11.83
C ARG A 93 -10.80 -3.42 -12.10
N VAL A 94 -10.08 -3.90 -11.08
CA VAL A 94 -8.69 -4.36 -11.24
C VAL A 94 -8.64 -5.67 -12.03
N GLU A 95 -9.59 -6.58 -11.81
CA GLU A 95 -9.74 -7.82 -12.58
C GLU A 95 -10.00 -7.51 -14.06
N GLN A 96 -10.93 -6.59 -14.35
CA GLN A 96 -11.20 -6.14 -15.72
C GLN A 96 -9.97 -5.54 -16.42
N LEU A 97 -9.11 -4.83 -15.68
CA LEU A 97 -7.83 -4.32 -16.22
C LEU A 97 -6.82 -5.44 -16.50
N SER A 98 -6.90 -6.55 -15.76
CA SER A 98 -6.02 -7.71 -15.94
C SER A 98 -6.44 -8.54 -17.15
N ASP A 99 -7.75 -8.65 -17.39
CA ASP A 99 -8.33 -9.41 -18.50
C ASP A 99 -8.35 -8.62 -19.82
N ALA A 100 -8.09 -7.31 -19.76
CA ALA A 100 -8.01 -6.48 -20.95
C ALA A 100 -6.83 -6.91 -21.83
N PRO A 101 -7.03 -7.08 -23.16
CA PRO A 101 -5.93 -7.42 -24.05
C PRO A 101 -4.84 -6.34 -24.00
N VAL A 102 -3.60 -6.76 -23.82
CA VAL A 102 -2.43 -5.87 -23.86
C VAL A 102 -2.44 -5.16 -25.21
N GLN A 103 -2.67 -3.85 -25.18
CA GLN A 103 -2.57 -3.02 -26.38
C GLN A 103 -1.09 -3.03 -26.82
N PRO A 104 -0.79 -3.41 -28.07
CA PRO A 104 0.58 -3.52 -28.56
C PRO A 104 1.30 -2.17 -28.63
#